data_AF-A0A5C8C9I1-F1
#
_entry.id   AF-A0A5C8C9I1-F1
#
_cell.length_a   1.000
_cell.length_b   1.000
_cell.length_c   1.000
_cell.angle_alpha   90.00
_cell.angle_beta   90.00
_cell.angle_gamma   90.00
#
_symmetry.space_group_name_H-M   'P 1'
#
loop_
_entity.id
_entity.type
_entity.pdbx_description
1 polymer ?
#
loop_
_entity_poly.entity_id
_entity_poly.type
_entity_poly.pdbx_seq_one_letter_code
_entity_poly.pdbx_strand_id
1 'polypeptide(L)'
;MTRKATNKLLHKAKKSKSDEFYTQLCDIESELKFYKKHFKKKVVYCNCDDPRISNFFKYFVINFEELEIKKLLTSCYREQTSDLFSEKNQDNGFFFEYTNTDEEKNKLSSPEIKLFNGDGDFRSYESIELLKKSDIVVTNPPFSLFREYVEQLVKYNKKFLIIGNVNAITYKEIFQLIKENRAWLGINLGRGISGFIVPEHYELYGTEARIDEFGNRIVSPNNCLWLTNLDTFKRHEDILLTKKYSGNEHKYPEYDNYDGINVNKTEDIPLDYGGAMGVPITFLHKFNPDQFELIKFRKGNDEKDLSVNGKCPYFRILIRNRRIQIKSE
;
A
#
# COMPACT_ATOMS: atom_id res chain seq x y z
N MET A 1 -2.26 -31.58 15.23
CA MET A 1 -3.35 -31.28 16.18
C MET A 1 -4.17 -30.12 15.66
N THR A 2 -5.47 -30.33 15.49
CA THR A 2 -6.42 -29.40 14.89
C THR A 2 -6.70 -28.21 15.80
N ARG A 3 -6.55 -27.00 15.24
CA ARG A 3 -6.53 -25.70 15.92
C ARG A 3 -7.92 -25.32 16.44
N LYS A 4 -8.09 -25.21 17.77
CA LYS A 4 -9.20 -24.43 18.38
C LYS A 4 -8.76 -22.97 18.50
N ALA A 5 -8.84 -22.23 17.40
CA ALA A 5 -8.68 -20.78 17.42
C ALA A 5 -9.94 -20.15 18.05
N THR A 6 -9.90 -19.86 19.34
CA THR A 6 -10.96 -19.10 20.01
C THR A 6 -10.78 -17.60 19.73
N ASN A 7 -11.87 -16.88 19.46
CA ASN A 7 -11.89 -15.44 19.18
C ASN A 7 -11.12 -14.59 20.22
N LYS A 8 -10.94 -15.09 21.46
CA LYS A 8 -10.12 -14.47 22.50
C LYS A 8 -8.63 -14.35 22.13
N LEU A 9 -8.04 -15.34 21.46
CA LEU A 9 -6.63 -15.28 21.01
C LEU A 9 -6.44 -14.27 19.87
N LEU A 10 -7.42 -14.18 18.96
CA LEU A 10 -7.46 -13.18 17.89
C LEU A 10 -7.61 -11.75 18.43
N HIS A 11 -8.41 -11.55 19.48
CA HIS A 11 -8.54 -10.25 20.13
C HIS A 11 -7.32 -9.88 20.99
N LYS A 12 -6.63 -10.86 21.58
CA LYS A 12 -5.39 -10.62 22.34
C LYS A 12 -4.21 -10.25 21.42
N ALA A 13 -4.09 -10.93 20.26
CA ALA A 13 -3.12 -10.59 19.21
C ALA A 13 -3.40 -9.23 18.53
N LYS A 14 -4.66 -8.78 18.49
CA LYS A 14 -5.03 -7.42 18.06
C LYS A 14 -4.63 -6.33 19.05
N LYS A 15 -4.41 -6.67 20.33
CA LYS A 15 -4.16 -5.72 21.42
C LYS A 15 -2.66 -5.62 21.76
N SER A 16 -1.86 -6.63 21.43
CA SER A 16 -0.40 -6.58 21.50
C SER A 16 0.18 -5.92 20.24
N LYS A 17 0.22 -4.58 20.27
CA LYS A 17 1.04 -3.65 19.46
C LYS A 17 1.52 -4.19 18.11
N SER A 18 0.70 -3.97 17.10
CA SER A 18 1.05 -4.12 15.69
C SER A 18 1.86 -2.95 15.12
N ASP A 19 2.49 -2.13 15.96
CA ASP A 19 3.10 -0.85 15.56
C ASP A 19 4.64 -0.92 15.56
N GLU A 20 5.23 -2.11 15.75
CA GLU A 20 6.68 -2.33 15.76
C GLU A 20 7.15 -3.17 14.55
N PHE A 21 6.40 -3.17 13.44
CA PHE A 21 6.80 -3.85 12.20
C PHE A 21 7.66 -2.94 11.32
N TYR A 22 8.97 -3.17 11.32
CA TYR A 22 9.90 -2.37 10.51
C TYR A 22 10.05 -2.95 9.11
N THR A 23 9.92 -2.10 8.10
CA THR A 23 10.08 -2.50 6.70
C THR A 23 11.56 -2.76 6.40
N GLN A 24 11.87 -3.81 5.67
CA GLN A 24 13.24 -4.12 5.27
C GLN A 24 13.76 -3.14 4.21
N LEU A 25 15.04 -2.77 4.30
CA LEU A 25 15.66 -1.84 3.35
C LEU A 25 15.64 -2.37 1.90
N CYS A 26 15.87 -3.67 1.71
CA CYS A 26 15.85 -4.29 0.38
C CYS A 26 14.49 -4.16 -0.32
N ASP A 27 13.39 -4.29 0.43
CA ASP A 27 12.04 -4.13 -0.10
C ASP A 27 11.79 -2.66 -0.53
N ILE A 28 12.25 -1.70 0.28
CA ILE A 28 12.19 -0.26 -0.03
C ILE A 28 13.00 0.05 -1.30
N GLU A 29 14.26 -0.38 -1.38
CA GLU A 29 15.13 -0.15 -2.54
C GLU A 29 14.56 -0.76 -3.82
N SER A 30 13.98 -1.97 -3.71
CA SER A 30 13.40 -2.68 -4.85
C SER A 30 12.21 -1.94 -5.48
N GLU A 31 11.47 -1.17 -4.68
CA GLU A 31 10.33 -0.36 -5.13
C GLU A 31 10.78 1.05 -5.52
N LEU A 32 11.47 1.78 -4.63
CA LEU A 32 11.75 3.21 -4.79
C LEU A 32 12.66 3.53 -5.98
N LYS A 33 13.45 2.55 -6.47
CA LYS A 33 14.27 2.72 -7.69
C LYS A 33 13.47 3.15 -8.92
N PHE A 34 12.17 2.88 -8.96
CA PHE A 34 11.28 3.27 -10.07
C PHE A 34 10.66 4.68 -9.93
N TYR A 35 10.90 5.35 -8.80
CA TYR A 35 10.25 6.62 -8.45
C TYR A 35 11.23 7.80 -8.35
N LYS A 36 12.53 7.60 -8.62
CA LYS A 36 13.59 8.61 -8.45
C LYS A 36 13.22 10.00 -9.00
N LYS A 37 12.62 10.05 -10.20
CA LYS A 37 12.20 11.30 -10.88
C LYS A 37 11.23 12.17 -10.06
N HIS A 38 10.50 11.61 -9.10
CA HIS A 38 9.50 12.31 -8.31
C HIS A 38 10.10 13.10 -7.15
N PHE A 39 11.30 12.78 -6.68
CA PHE A 39 11.86 13.31 -5.44
C PHE A 39 12.66 14.62 -5.60
N LYS A 40 13.02 14.97 -6.83
CA LYS A 40 13.83 16.15 -7.13
C LYS A 40 13.20 17.43 -6.56
N LYS A 41 13.95 18.12 -5.71
CA LYS A 41 13.60 19.35 -4.98
C LYS A 41 12.34 19.21 -4.12
N LYS A 42 11.98 18.01 -3.70
CA LYS A 42 10.79 17.74 -2.87
C LYS A 42 11.13 17.61 -1.40
N VAL A 43 10.15 17.95 -0.57
CA VAL A 43 10.12 17.62 0.85
C VAL A 43 9.48 16.24 1.01
N VAL A 44 10.26 15.26 1.43
CA VAL A 44 9.79 13.88 1.68
C VAL A 44 9.44 13.74 3.15
N TYR A 45 8.33 13.09 3.46
CA TYR A 45 7.89 12.83 4.83
C TYR A 45 7.70 11.34 5.06
N CYS A 46 8.56 10.76 5.89
CA CYS A 46 8.42 9.41 6.42
C CYS A 46 7.73 9.53 7.78
N ASN A 47 6.40 9.68 7.77
CA ASN A 47 5.64 9.72 9.02
C ASN A 47 5.58 8.30 9.62
N CYS A 48 5.38 8.18 10.94
CA CYS A 48 5.42 6.89 11.66
C CYS A 48 6.81 6.22 11.70
N ASP A 49 7.87 6.93 11.30
CA ASP A 49 9.22 6.41 11.25
C ASP A 49 10.09 7.06 12.31
N ASP A 50 10.70 6.23 13.17
CA ASP A 50 11.77 6.67 14.06
C ASP A 50 13.07 6.79 13.25
N PRO A 51 13.68 7.99 13.11
CA PRO A 51 14.88 8.20 12.29
C PRO A 51 16.09 7.38 12.76
N ARG A 52 16.09 6.83 13.98
CA ARG A 52 17.19 6.01 14.49
C ARG A 52 17.21 4.59 13.92
N ILE A 53 16.05 4.08 13.51
CA ILE A 53 15.87 2.66 13.16
C ILE A 53 15.09 2.44 11.85
N SER A 54 14.40 3.47 11.35
CA SER A 54 13.62 3.36 10.12
C SER A 54 14.51 3.19 8.90
N ASN A 55 14.24 2.13 8.13
CA ASN A 55 14.87 1.92 6.84
C ASN A 55 14.36 2.90 5.76
N PHE A 56 13.17 3.51 5.93
CA PHE A 56 12.73 4.59 5.03
C PHE A 56 13.62 5.82 5.21
N PHE A 57 13.85 6.24 6.46
CA PHE A 57 14.75 7.35 6.75
C PHE A 57 16.17 7.04 6.25
N LYS A 58 16.70 5.86 6.58
CA LYS A 58 18.01 5.40 6.12
C LYS A 58 18.14 5.45 4.60
N TYR A 59 17.15 4.95 3.85
CA TYR A 59 17.15 5.00 2.39
C TYR A 59 17.28 6.44 1.88
N PHE A 60 16.44 7.35 2.36
CA PHE A 60 16.43 8.73 1.86
C PHE A 60 17.66 9.53 2.26
N VAL A 61 18.25 9.27 3.43
CA VAL A 61 19.53 9.89 3.84
C VAL A 61 20.66 9.43 2.93
N ILE A 62 20.81 8.11 2.71
CA ILE A 62 21.86 7.56 1.85
C ILE A 62 21.75 8.08 0.42
N ASN A 63 20.52 8.24 -0.08
CA ASN A 63 20.25 8.66 -1.45
C ASN A 63 19.91 10.16 -1.57
N PHE A 64 20.14 10.97 -0.53
CA PHE A 64 19.62 12.35 -0.46
C PHE A 64 20.11 13.22 -1.63
N GLU A 65 21.42 13.16 -1.90
CA GLU A 65 22.07 13.92 -2.97
C GLU A 65 21.70 13.38 -4.36
N GLU A 66 21.70 12.05 -4.54
CA GLU A 66 21.33 11.41 -5.81
C GLU A 66 19.88 11.71 -6.20
N LEU A 67 18.97 11.73 -5.23
CA LEU A 67 17.55 12.03 -5.44
C LEU A 67 17.26 13.54 -5.50
N GLU A 68 18.27 14.39 -5.28
CA GLU A 68 18.14 15.84 -5.20
C GLU A 68 17.02 16.29 -4.22
N ILE A 69 16.89 15.63 -3.08
CA ILE A 69 15.84 15.92 -2.09
C ILE A 69 16.09 17.30 -1.46
N LYS A 70 15.01 18.06 -1.23
CA LYS A 70 15.11 19.38 -0.58
C LYS A 70 15.22 19.27 0.94
N LYS A 71 14.40 18.40 1.52
CA LYS A 71 14.29 18.17 2.97
C LYS A 71 13.64 16.82 3.21
N LEU A 72 14.09 16.13 4.24
CA LEU A 72 13.46 14.93 4.76
C LEU A 72 12.86 15.24 6.14
N LEU A 73 11.61 14.82 6.34
CA LEU A 73 10.89 14.93 7.60
C LEU A 73 10.60 13.52 8.10
N THR A 74 10.71 13.30 9.41
CA THR A 74 10.18 12.10 10.06
C THR A 74 9.39 12.48 11.30
N SER A 75 8.43 11.64 11.67
CA SER A 75 7.70 11.77 12.93
C SER A 75 7.36 10.40 13.49
N CYS A 76 7.38 10.30 14.81
CA CYS A 76 7.14 9.05 15.53
C CYS A 76 6.08 9.26 16.61
N TYR A 77 5.13 8.34 16.65
CA TYR A 77 4.12 8.26 17.69
C TYR A 77 4.70 7.54 18.91
N ARG A 78 4.37 8.03 20.11
CA ARG A 78 4.66 7.38 21.38
C ARG A 78 3.36 7.23 22.16
N GLU A 79 3.06 5.99 22.55
CA GLU A 79 1.90 5.72 23.39
C GLU A 79 2.11 6.34 24.76
N GLN A 80 1.18 7.20 25.17
CA GLN A 80 1.18 7.79 26.50
C GLN A 80 0.62 6.77 27.51
N THR A 81 1.49 6.10 28.26
CA THR A 81 1.07 5.21 29.34
C THR A 81 0.80 6.02 30.61
N SER A 82 -0.48 6.27 30.91
CA SER A 82 -0.91 6.82 32.19
C SER A 82 -1.20 5.68 33.17
N ASP A 83 -0.19 5.04 33.73
CA ASP A 83 -0.41 4.16 34.87
C ASP A 83 -0.64 5.05 36.11
N LEU A 84 -1.76 4.82 36.83
CA LEU A 84 -2.14 5.60 38.02
C LEU A 84 -1.09 5.56 39.15
N PHE A 85 -0.09 4.69 39.04
CA PHE A 85 0.94 4.41 40.05
C PHE A 85 2.38 4.57 39.53
N SER A 86 2.58 4.95 38.26
CA SER A 86 3.90 5.32 37.77
C SER A 86 4.01 6.84 37.69
N GLU A 87 5.18 7.39 38.00
CA GLU A 87 5.50 8.76 37.62
C GLU A 87 5.20 8.91 36.12
N LYS A 88 4.50 9.99 35.75
CA LYS A 88 4.13 10.31 34.36
C LYS A 88 5.39 10.42 33.50
N ASN A 89 5.92 9.31 33.01
CA ASN A 89 6.78 9.30 31.84
C ASN A 89 5.87 9.51 30.63
N GLN A 90 5.43 10.75 30.44
CA GLN A 90 4.81 11.19 29.20
C GLN A 90 5.91 11.20 28.13
N ASP A 91 6.18 10.04 27.54
CA ASP A 91 6.99 9.98 26.34
C ASP A 91 6.18 10.64 25.22
N ASN A 92 6.45 11.92 24.99
CA ASN A 92 5.83 12.64 23.89
C ASN A 92 6.29 12.04 22.55
N GLY A 93 5.43 12.17 21.55
CA GLY A 93 5.86 11.95 20.17
C GLY A 93 6.98 12.91 19.81
N PHE A 94 7.68 12.65 18.72
CA PHE A 94 8.77 13.49 18.28
C PHE A 94 8.92 13.48 16.77
N PHE A 95 9.68 14.44 16.26
CA PHE A 95 9.98 14.58 14.85
C PHE A 95 11.44 14.95 14.61
N PHE A 96 11.89 14.75 13.38
CA PHE A 96 13.21 15.14 12.94
C PHE A 96 13.13 15.79 11.55
N GLU A 97 13.95 16.81 11.34
CA GLU A 97 14.12 17.45 10.05
C GLU A 97 15.56 17.26 9.61
N TYR A 98 15.76 16.84 8.37
CA TYR A 98 17.07 16.62 7.78
C TYR A 98 17.20 17.38 6.46
N THR A 99 18.27 18.14 6.32
CA THR A 99 18.57 18.98 5.16
C THR A 99 19.96 18.72 4.57
N ASN A 100 20.65 17.67 5.05
CA ASN A 100 21.94 17.21 4.56
C ASN A 100 23.10 18.19 4.87
N THR A 101 23.06 18.86 6.03
CA THR A 101 24.19 19.68 6.52
C THR A 101 25.30 18.81 7.10
N ASP A 102 26.53 19.34 7.16
CA ASP A 102 27.68 18.60 7.73
C ASP A 102 27.46 18.21 9.20
N GLU A 103 26.81 19.09 9.98
CA GLU A 103 26.45 18.80 11.37
C GLU A 103 25.44 17.65 11.47
N GLU A 104 24.39 17.65 10.64
CA GLU A 104 23.39 16.58 10.62
C GLU A 104 24.00 15.25 10.17
N LYS A 105 24.88 15.26 9.15
CA LYS A 105 25.62 14.08 8.67
C LYS A 105 26.44 13.43 9.79
N ASN A 106 27.11 14.23 10.60
CA ASN A 106 27.93 13.73 11.73
C ASN A 106 27.08 13.17 12.88
N LYS A 107 25.81 13.57 13.00
CA LYS A 107 24.89 13.12 14.07
C LYS A 107 23.87 12.07 13.61
N LEU A 108 24.03 11.44 12.44
CA LEU A 108 23.06 10.45 11.93
C LEU A 108 22.86 9.24 12.86
N SER A 109 23.86 8.85 13.65
CA SER A 109 23.75 7.79 14.65
C SER A 109 22.98 8.22 15.92
N SER A 110 22.84 9.52 16.15
CA SER A 110 22.08 10.11 17.25
C SER A 110 21.37 11.39 16.81
N PRO A 111 20.32 11.29 15.97
CA PRO A 111 19.62 12.45 15.43
C PRO A 111 19.03 13.31 16.53
N GLU A 112 19.16 14.63 16.39
CA GLU A 112 18.63 15.60 17.35
C GLU A 112 17.11 15.77 17.16
N ILE A 113 16.35 14.91 17.83
CA ILE A 113 14.88 14.89 17.75
C ILE A 113 14.24 16.08 18.47
N LYS A 114 13.12 16.56 17.92
CA LYS A 114 12.29 17.61 18.51
C LYS A 114 11.02 16.97 19.07
N LEU A 115 10.74 17.20 20.35
CA LEU A 115 9.54 16.68 21.00
C LEU A 115 8.30 17.43 20.53
N PHE A 116 7.22 16.69 20.33
CA PHE A 116 5.87 17.22 20.25
C PHE A 116 5.34 17.56 21.65
N ASN A 117 4.27 18.34 21.69
CA ASN A 117 3.48 18.50 22.90
C ASN A 117 2.56 17.28 23.13
N GLY A 118 2.11 16.65 22.05
CA GLY A 118 1.27 15.45 22.09
C GLY A 118 2.03 14.13 21.91
N ASP A 119 1.27 13.09 21.61
CA ASP A 119 1.73 11.72 21.38
C ASP A 119 2.36 11.50 20.00
N GLY A 120 2.23 12.45 19.07
CA GLY A 120 2.72 12.33 17.70
C GLY A 120 1.80 11.54 16.76
N ASP A 121 0.53 11.32 17.13
CA ASP A 121 -0.46 10.69 16.23
C ASP A 121 -0.52 11.47 14.91
N PHE A 122 -0.64 10.79 13.76
CA PHE A 122 -0.66 11.42 12.44
C PHE A 122 -1.85 12.39 12.26
N ARG A 123 -2.88 12.28 13.12
CA ARG A 123 -4.07 13.14 13.15
C ARG A 123 -3.88 14.36 14.04
N SER A 124 -2.84 14.39 14.87
CA SER A 124 -2.52 15.54 15.72
C SER A 124 -2.22 16.78 14.87
N TYR A 125 -2.48 17.95 15.44
CA TYR A 125 -2.19 19.24 14.80
C TYR A 125 -0.71 19.33 14.38
N GLU A 126 0.20 18.93 15.26
CA GLU A 126 1.64 19.02 15.05
C GLU A 126 2.10 18.12 13.88
N SER A 127 1.61 16.88 13.81
CA SER A 127 1.87 15.97 12.68
C SER A 127 1.26 16.47 11.36
N ILE A 128 0.08 17.09 11.41
CA ILE A 128 -0.56 17.70 10.24
C ILE A 128 0.24 18.91 9.74
N GLU A 129 0.85 19.71 10.62
CA GLU A 129 1.71 20.82 10.19
C GLU A 129 2.97 20.32 9.46
N LEU A 130 3.54 19.18 9.86
CA LEU A 130 4.60 18.52 9.10
C LEU A 130 4.09 17.99 7.75
N LEU A 131 2.92 17.36 7.74
CA LEU A 131 2.29 16.89 6.51
C LEU A 131 2.06 18.03 5.52
N LYS A 132 1.57 19.19 5.98
CA LYS A 132 1.35 20.37 5.13
C LYS A 132 2.65 20.85 4.49
N LYS A 133 3.78 20.81 5.23
CA LYS A 133 5.12 21.20 4.75
C LYS A 133 5.73 20.19 3.75
N SER A 134 5.23 18.96 3.70
CA SER A 134 5.76 17.93 2.79
C SER A 134 5.11 17.95 1.41
N ASP A 135 5.83 17.46 0.41
CA ASP A 135 5.30 17.24 -0.94
C ASP A 135 4.87 15.78 -1.14
N ILE A 136 5.69 14.85 -0.64
CA ILE A 136 5.54 13.40 -0.84
C ILE A 136 5.62 12.69 0.50
N VAL A 137 4.73 11.74 0.74
CA VAL A 137 4.72 10.87 1.92
C VAL A 137 5.14 9.45 1.53
N VAL A 138 6.15 8.90 2.20
CA VAL A 138 6.67 7.56 1.91
C VAL A 138 6.89 6.81 3.22
N THR A 139 6.07 5.80 3.50
CA THR A 139 6.09 5.10 4.80
C THR A 139 5.33 3.76 4.79
N ASN A 140 5.43 3.01 5.88
CA ASN A 140 4.55 1.92 6.27
C ASN A 140 3.56 2.40 7.36
N PRO A 141 2.36 2.89 7.00
CA PRO A 141 1.38 3.37 7.97
C PRO A 141 0.73 2.23 8.78
N PRO A 142 0.12 2.53 9.94
CA PRO A 142 -0.61 1.54 10.72
C PRO A 142 -1.78 0.93 9.92
N PHE A 143 -1.76 -0.39 9.71
CA PHE A 143 -2.75 -1.07 8.86
C PHE A 143 -4.19 -0.95 9.39
N SER A 144 -4.38 -0.82 10.70
CA SER A 144 -5.68 -0.61 11.34
C SER A 144 -6.32 0.74 10.97
N LEU A 145 -5.50 1.75 10.69
CA LEU A 145 -5.93 3.12 10.38
C LEU A 145 -5.70 3.48 8.90
N PHE A 146 -5.38 2.49 8.06
CA PHE A 146 -4.98 2.72 6.66
C PHE A 146 -5.98 3.55 5.84
N ARG A 147 -7.29 3.32 6.02
CA ARG A 147 -8.34 4.07 5.30
C ARG A 147 -8.34 5.55 5.69
N GLU A 148 -8.40 5.83 6.99
CA GLU A 148 -8.37 7.19 7.55
C GLU A 148 -7.07 7.91 7.15
N TYR A 149 -5.96 7.17 7.15
CA TYR A 149 -4.66 7.67 6.73
C TYR A 149 -4.65 8.08 5.24
N VAL A 150 -5.13 7.23 4.33
CA VAL A 150 -5.23 7.57 2.89
C VAL A 150 -6.20 8.74 2.67
N GLU A 151 -7.34 8.78 3.35
CA GLU A 151 -8.27 9.91 3.30
C GLU A 151 -7.59 11.22 3.70
N GLN A 152 -6.74 11.21 4.74
CA GLN A 152 -5.97 12.37 5.15
C GLN A 152 -4.98 12.82 4.06
N LEU A 153 -4.23 11.88 3.47
CA LEU A 153 -3.29 12.20 2.38
C LEU A 153 -4.00 12.80 1.16
N VAL A 154 -5.17 12.27 0.81
CA VAL A 154 -6.02 12.78 -0.27
C VAL A 154 -6.54 14.18 0.07
N LYS A 155 -7.02 14.39 1.30
CA LYS A 155 -7.52 15.69 1.79
C LYS A 155 -6.47 16.80 1.68
N TYR A 156 -5.21 16.49 1.97
CA TYR A 156 -4.09 17.44 1.87
C TYR A 156 -3.38 17.42 0.52
N ASN A 157 -3.96 16.75 -0.49
CA ASN A 157 -3.44 16.66 -1.85
C ASN A 157 -1.97 16.21 -1.91
N LYS A 158 -1.61 15.21 -1.09
CA LYS A 158 -0.24 14.73 -1.00
C LYS A 158 0.04 13.69 -2.06
N LYS A 159 1.25 13.74 -2.58
CA LYS A 159 1.81 12.59 -3.30
C LYS A 159 2.24 11.55 -2.28
N PHE A 160 2.10 10.26 -2.61
CA PHE A 160 2.42 9.21 -1.65
C PHE A 160 2.86 7.90 -2.29
N LEU A 161 3.66 7.14 -1.56
CA LEU A 161 4.01 5.74 -1.82
C LEU A 161 4.04 5.02 -0.47
N ILE A 162 3.01 4.23 -0.18
CA ILE A 162 2.79 3.66 1.15
C ILE A 162 2.53 2.17 1.10
N ILE A 163 2.88 1.46 2.16
CA ILE A 163 2.58 0.04 2.29
C ILE A 163 1.18 -0.16 2.87
N GLY A 164 0.41 -1.06 2.26
CA GLY A 164 -0.89 -1.45 2.75
C GLY A 164 -1.13 -2.94 2.61
N ASN A 165 -2.22 -3.41 3.20
CA ASN A 165 -2.70 -4.77 2.99
C ASN A 165 -3.42 -4.88 1.62
N VAL A 166 -3.29 -6.00 0.92
CA VAL A 166 -3.96 -6.26 -0.36
C VAL A 166 -5.48 -6.14 -0.26
N ASN A 167 -6.06 -6.47 0.89
CA ASN A 167 -7.49 -6.30 1.11
C ASN A 167 -7.92 -4.83 1.06
N ALA A 168 -7.01 -3.88 1.27
CA ALA A 168 -7.34 -2.46 1.23
C ALA A 168 -7.88 -2.01 -0.14
N ILE A 169 -7.50 -2.67 -1.23
CA ILE A 169 -8.00 -2.37 -2.58
C ILE A 169 -9.48 -2.72 -2.76
N THR A 170 -10.03 -3.56 -1.88
CA THR A 170 -11.45 -3.94 -1.86
C THR A 170 -12.32 -2.92 -1.12
N TYR A 171 -11.71 -1.99 -0.39
CA TYR A 171 -12.43 -0.93 0.32
C TYR A 171 -13.00 0.05 -0.70
N LYS A 172 -14.25 0.47 -0.48
CA LYS A 172 -15.01 1.29 -1.41
C LYS A 172 -14.27 2.59 -1.75
N GLU A 173 -13.69 3.23 -0.73
CA GLU A 173 -12.99 4.51 -0.84
C GLU A 173 -11.69 4.36 -1.63
N ILE A 174 -10.92 3.28 -1.38
CA ILE A 174 -9.66 3.01 -2.08
C ILE A 174 -9.91 2.61 -3.53
N PHE A 175 -10.88 1.72 -3.78
CA PHE A 175 -11.26 1.35 -5.14
C PHE A 175 -11.74 2.57 -5.94
N GLN A 176 -12.49 3.49 -5.31
CA GLN A 176 -12.91 4.73 -5.95
C GLN A 176 -11.71 5.58 -6.39
N LEU A 177 -10.69 5.73 -5.54
CA LEU A 177 -9.45 6.43 -5.93
C LEU A 177 -8.75 5.76 -7.11
N ILE A 178 -8.73 4.42 -7.17
CA ILE A 178 -8.14 3.68 -8.28
C ILE A 178 -8.94 3.89 -9.57
N LYS A 179 -10.27 3.76 -9.48
CA LYS A 179 -11.19 3.99 -10.60
C LYS A 179 -11.06 5.40 -11.17
N GLU A 180 -10.89 6.40 -10.32
CA GLU A 180 -10.69 7.80 -10.69
C GLU A 180 -9.26 8.15 -11.15
N ASN A 181 -8.36 7.16 -11.26
CA ASN A 181 -6.94 7.39 -11.56
C ASN A 181 -6.22 8.32 -10.58
N ARG A 182 -6.63 8.31 -9.31
CA ARG A 182 -6.03 9.09 -8.21
C ARG A 182 -5.10 8.28 -7.31
N ALA A 183 -5.16 6.95 -7.38
CA ALA A 183 -4.24 6.02 -6.73
C ALA A 183 -4.08 4.73 -7.56
N TRP A 184 -3.01 3.97 -7.33
CA TRP A 184 -2.72 2.72 -8.02
C TRP A 184 -1.74 1.86 -7.23
N LEU A 185 -1.60 0.62 -7.68
CA LEU A 185 -0.63 -0.32 -7.15
C LEU A 185 0.79 0.06 -7.60
N GLY A 186 1.74 -0.13 -6.70
CA GLY A 186 3.16 0.01 -7.01
C GLY A 186 3.68 -1.09 -7.94
N ILE A 187 4.99 -1.06 -8.19
CA ILE A 187 5.65 -1.94 -9.15
C ILE A 187 5.69 -3.38 -8.63
N ASN A 188 6.05 -3.58 -7.37
CA ASN A 188 6.13 -4.91 -6.78
C ASN A 188 4.80 -5.30 -6.11
N LEU A 189 4.34 -6.53 -6.37
CA LEU A 189 3.11 -7.12 -5.80
C LEU A 189 3.43 -8.44 -5.09
N GLY A 190 2.65 -8.80 -4.06
CA GLY A 190 2.74 -10.10 -3.41
C GLY A 190 4.01 -10.21 -2.57
N ARG A 191 4.99 -11.01 -3.01
CA ARG A 191 6.29 -11.17 -2.33
C ARG A 191 7.25 -9.99 -2.52
N GLY A 192 6.78 -8.89 -3.10
CA GLY A 192 7.51 -7.62 -3.19
C GLY A 192 7.81 -6.97 -1.85
N ILE A 193 7.13 -7.40 -0.79
CA ILE A 193 7.47 -7.09 0.60
C ILE A 193 7.78 -8.45 1.24
N SER A 194 9.06 -8.72 1.42
CA SER A 194 9.59 -10.02 1.85
C SER A 194 9.43 -10.29 3.35
N GLY A 195 8.91 -9.30 4.09
CA GLY A 195 8.55 -9.38 5.50
C GLY A 195 8.92 -8.12 6.27
N PHE A 196 8.57 -8.13 7.55
CA PHE A 196 8.85 -7.05 8.49
C PHE A 196 9.71 -7.55 9.63
N ILE A 197 10.67 -6.73 10.06
CA ILE A 197 11.44 -6.98 11.28
C ILE A 197 10.53 -6.74 12.47
N VAL A 198 10.48 -7.71 13.38
CA VAL A 198 9.66 -7.68 14.60
C VAL A 198 10.50 -7.72 15.87
N PRO A 199 10.01 -7.18 16.98
CA PRO A 199 10.68 -7.20 18.28
C PRO A 199 10.88 -8.63 18.82
N GLU A 200 11.78 -8.79 19.79
CA GLU A 200 12.08 -10.08 20.45
C GLU A 200 10.88 -10.68 21.19
N HIS A 201 9.98 -9.85 21.71
CA HIS A 201 8.78 -10.33 22.39
C HIS A 201 7.69 -10.85 21.43
N TYR A 202 7.79 -10.57 20.12
CA TYR A 202 6.82 -11.05 19.14
C TYR A 202 6.99 -12.56 18.94
N GLU A 203 5.96 -13.36 19.12
CA GLU A 203 6.12 -14.81 18.97
C GLU A 203 6.18 -15.20 17.48
N LEU A 204 7.23 -15.92 17.08
CA LEU A 204 7.41 -16.39 15.71
C LEU A 204 6.65 -17.70 15.52
N TYR A 205 5.75 -17.73 14.54
CA TYR A 205 4.90 -18.88 14.27
C TYR A 205 4.80 -19.20 12.77
N GLY A 206 4.84 -20.50 12.46
CA GLY A 206 4.64 -21.01 11.11
C GLY A 206 5.80 -20.76 10.16
N THR A 207 5.60 -21.08 8.88
CA THR A 207 6.61 -20.99 7.82
C THR A 207 6.89 -19.56 7.36
N GLU A 208 6.09 -18.59 7.82
CA GLU A 208 6.20 -17.19 7.44
C GLU A 208 7.08 -16.37 8.39
N ALA A 209 7.62 -17.04 9.42
CA ALA A 209 8.52 -16.45 10.39
C ALA A 209 9.93 -17.04 10.22
N ARG A 210 10.96 -16.19 10.19
CA ARG A 210 12.36 -16.59 10.06
C ARG A 210 13.27 -15.69 10.87
N ILE A 211 14.49 -16.16 11.12
CA ILE A 211 15.60 -15.34 11.60
C ILE A 211 16.58 -15.19 10.44
N ASP A 212 16.98 -13.96 10.14
CA ASP A 212 17.96 -13.70 9.09
C ASP A 212 19.40 -13.91 9.59
N GLU A 213 20.38 -13.75 8.69
CA GLU A 213 21.81 -13.90 8.99
C GLU A 213 22.35 -12.87 10.00
N PHE A 214 21.64 -11.76 10.20
CA PHE A 214 21.99 -10.71 11.15
C PHE A 214 21.26 -10.86 12.50
N GLY A 215 20.48 -11.94 12.67
CA GLY A 215 19.71 -12.21 13.88
C GLY A 215 18.37 -11.45 13.95
N ASN A 216 17.97 -10.74 12.90
CA ASN A 216 16.66 -10.08 12.88
C ASN A 216 15.55 -11.12 12.74
N ARG A 217 14.47 -10.90 13.50
CA ARG A 217 13.28 -11.74 13.48
C ARG A 217 12.32 -11.17 12.44
N ILE A 218 12.00 -11.94 11.39
CA ILE A 218 11.20 -11.49 10.26
C ILE A 218 9.86 -12.23 10.20
N VAL A 219 8.77 -11.50 10.00
CA VAL A 219 7.41 -12.04 9.76
C VAL A 219 6.91 -11.60 8.38
N SER A 220 6.45 -12.56 7.57
CA SER A 220 6.06 -12.36 6.17
C SER A 220 4.55 -12.53 5.98
N PRO A 221 3.76 -11.45 5.92
CA PRO A 221 2.30 -11.59 5.87
C PRO A 221 1.77 -11.98 4.48
N ASN A 222 2.61 -12.03 3.44
CA ASN A 222 2.30 -12.41 2.04
C ASN A 222 1.14 -11.68 1.37
N ASN A 223 0.61 -10.64 2.01
CA ASN A 223 -0.60 -9.93 1.62
C ASN A 223 -0.39 -8.41 1.66
N CYS A 224 0.85 -7.94 1.54
CA CYS A 224 1.16 -6.53 1.46
C CYS A 224 1.35 -6.08 0.01
N LEU A 225 1.14 -4.78 -0.21
CA LEU A 225 1.39 -4.11 -1.47
C LEU A 225 1.82 -2.67 -1.23
N TRP A 226 2.36 -2.06 -2.27
CA TRP A 226 2.54 -0.62 -2.37
C TRP A 226 1.31 0.04 -2.99
N LEU A 227 0.78 1.08 -2.35
CA LEU A 227 -0.25 1.96 -2.89
C LEU A 227 0.36 3.35 -3.11
N THR A 228 0.15 3.92 -4.29
CA THR A 228 0.79 5.18 -4.66
C THR A 228 -0.06 6.01 -5.62
N ASN A 229 0.25 7.30 -5.72
CA ASN A 229 -0.22 8.20 -6.78
C ASN A 229 0.94 8.90 -7.52
N LEU A 230 2.13 8.28 -7.47
CA LEU A 230 3.34 8.65 -8.20
C LEU A 230 3.43 7.85 -9.50
N ASP A 231 3.52 8.56 -10.63
CA ASP A 231 3.37 7.93 -11.94
C ASP A 231 4.59 7.10 -12.34
N THR A 232 4.36 5.90 -12.87
CA THR A 232 5.41 4.96 -13.27
C THR A 232 5.10 4.37 -14.64
N PHE A 233 6.15 3.89 -15.32
CA PHE A 233 6.02 3.24 -16.63
C PHE A 233 4.99 2.10 -16.64
N LYS A 234 4.83 1.39 -15.51
CA LYS A 234 3.93 0.24 -15.37
C LYS A 234 2.47 0.56 -15.71
N ARG A 235 2.03 1.78 -15.44
CA ARG A 235 0.67 2.25 -15.76
C ARG A 235 0.41 2.40 -17.25
N HIS A 236 1.47 2.46 -18.04
CA HIS A 236 1.42 2.75 -19.47
C HIS A 236 1.80 1.52 -20.30
N GLU A 237 1.96 0.36 -19.66
CA GLU A 237 2.21 -0.92 -20.32
C GLU A 237 0.89 -1.55 -20.76
N ASP A 238 0.74 -1.75 -22.06
CA ASP A 238 -0.36 -2.54 -22.60
C ASP A 238 -0.16 -4.03 -22.26
N ILE A 239 -1.25 -4.72 -21.92
CA ILE A 239 -1.26 -6.18 -21.97
C ILE A 239 -1.58 -6.67 -23.39
N LEU A 240 -0.78 -7.60 -23.88
CA LEU A 240 -1.04 -8.25 -25.16
C LEU A 240 -2.26 -9.17 -25.04
N LEU A 241 -3.33 -8.84 -25.78
CA LEU A 241 -4.54 -9.64 -25.85
C LEU A 241 -4.43 -10.63 -27.01
N THR A 242 -4.53 -11.93 -26.72
CA THR A 242 -4.37 -13.00 -27.71
C THR A 242 -5.61 -13.86 -27.89
N LYS A 243 -6.59 -13.75 -26.99
CA LYS A 243 -7.83 -14.52 -27.05
C LYS A 243 -8.89 -13.79 -27.84
N LYS A 244 -9.86 -14.57 -28.31
CA LYS A 244 -11.05 -14.10 -29.02
C LYS A 244 -12.30 -14.59 -28.31
N TYR A 245 -13.31 -13.74 -28.27
CA TYR A 245 -14.66 -14.07 -27.82
C TYR A 245 -15.44 -14.73 -28.96
N SER A 246 -15.40 -14.17 -30.16
CA SER A 246 -16.14 -14.69 -31.32
C SER A 246 -15.70 -16.12 -31.64
N GLY A 247 -16.68 -17.03 -31.73
CA GLY A 247 -16.48 -18.48 -31.91
C GLY A 247 -15.96 -19.22 -30.67
N ASN A 248 -15.85 -18.54 -29.53
CA ASN A 248 -15.38 -19.08 -28.25
C ASN A 248 -16.28 -18.68 -27.07
N GLU A 249 -17.52 -18.28 -27.34
CA GLU A 249 -18.48 -17.71 -26.39
C GLU A 249 -18.70 -18.62 -25.17
N HIS A 250 -18.71 -19.94 -25.39
CA HIS A 250 -18.81 -20.97 -24.34
C HIS A 250 -17.72 -20.90 -23.25
N LYS A 251 -16.58 -20.24 -23.51
CA LYS A 251 -15.50 -20.04 -22.53
C LYS A 251 -15.72 -18.82 -21.63
N TYR A 252 -16.66 -17.97 -21.98
CA TYR A 252 -16.91 -16.65 -21.39
C TYR A 252 -18.35 -16.58 -20.87
N PRO A 253 -18.65 -17.27 -19.76
CA PRO A 253 -20.01 -17.31 -19.25
C PRO A 253 -20.49 -15.91 -18.84
N GLU A 254 -21.74 -15.60 -19.18
CA GLU A 254 -22.39 -14.33 -18.85
C GLU A 254 -22.79 -14.26 -17.37
N TYR A 255 -22.93 -13.04 -16.85
CA TYR A 255 -23.44 -12.82 -15.52
C TYR A 255 -24.97 -12.86 -15.48
N ASP A 256 -25.53 -13.47 -14.43
CA ASP A 256 -26.99 -13.57 -14.27
C ASP A 256 -27.62 -12.20 -13.95
N ASN A 257 -26.85 -11.31 -13.31
CA ASN A 257 -27.31 -10.02 -12.74
C ASN A 257 -26.55 -8.80 -13.28
N TYR A 258 -25.84 -8.93 -14.40
CA TYR A 258 -25.13 -7.84 -15.05
C TYR A 258 -24.92 -8.12 -16.53
N ASP A 259 -25.00 -7.11 -17.38
CA ASP A 259 -24.69 -7.24 -18.82
C ASP A 259 -23.17 -7.28 -19.03
N GLY A 260 -22.61 -8.49 -19.03
CA GLY A 260 -21.18 -8.72 -19.19
C GLY A 260 -20.77 -10.17 -18.99
N ILE A 261 -19.52 -10.47 -19.33
CA ILE A 261 -18.95 -11.82 -19.25
C ILE A 261 -17.98 -11.95 -18.07
N ASN A 262 -17.89 -13.15 -17.51
CA ASN A 262 -16.86 -13.51 -16.56
C ASN A 262 -15.60 -14.01 -17.26
N VAL A 263 -14.47 -13.35 -16.98
CA VAL A 263 -13.15 -13.73 -17.47
C VAL A 263 -12.32 -14.23 -16.28
N ASN A 264 -12.01 -15.53 -16.28
CA ASN A 264 -11.40 -16.18 -15.11
C ASN A 264 -9.95 -15.73 -14.86
N LYS A 265 -9.21 -15.36 -15.90
CA LYS A 265 -7.81 -14.92 -15.80
C LYS A 265 -7.54 -13.72 -16.70
N THR A 266 -6.63 -12.84 -16.29
CA THR A 266 -6.23 -11.68 -17.11
C THR A 266 -5.70 -12.06 -18.49
N GLU A 267 -5.03 -13.21 -18.63
CA GLU A 267 -4.53 -13.71 -19.92
C GLU A 267 -5.64 -14.14 -20.89
N ASP A 268 -6.85 -14.37 -20.37
CA ASP A 268 -8.00 -14.81 -21.16
C ASP A 268 -8.86 -13.66 -21.68
N ILE A 269 -8.50 -12.40 -21.37
CA ILE A 269 -9.24 -11.22 -21.83
C ILE A 269 -9.29 -11.23 -23.37
N PRO A 270 -10.48 -11.29 -23.98
CA PRO A 270 -10.62 -11.30 -25.42
C PRO A 270 -10.36 -9.91 -26.03
N LEU A 271 -9.69 -9.88 -27.19
CA LEU A 271 -9.33 -8.64 -27.89
C LEU A 271 -10.48 -8.01 -28.69
N ASP A 272 -11.49 -8.82 -29.01
CA ASP A 272 -12.62 -8.54 -29.90
C ASP A 272 -13.96 -8.37 -29.15
N TYR A 273 -13.96 -8.37 -27.82
CA TYR A 273 -15.17 -8.14 -27.01
C TYR A 273 -15.23 -6.71 -26.45
N GLY A 274 -16.28 -5.98 -26.84
CA GLY A 274 -16.49 -4.59 -26.41
C GLY A 274 -17.35 -4.40 -25.16
N GLY A 275 -18.00 -5.45 -24.68
CA GLY A 275 -18.86 -5.40 -23.50
C GLY A 275 -18.08 -5.32 -22.19
N ALA A 276 -18.81 -5.28 -21.07
CA ALA A 276 -18.19 -5.35 -19.75
C ALA A 276 -17.66 -6.76 -19.47
N MET A 277 -16.48 -6.82 -18.85
CA MET A 277 -15.80 -8.06 -18.51
C MET A 277 -15.45 -8.04 -17.02
N GLY A 278 -15.85 -9.07 -16.28
CA GLY A 278 -15.39 -9.24 -14.90
C GLY A 278 -14.09 -10.02 -14.84
N VAL A 279 -13.02 -9.37 -14.41
CA VAL A 279 -11.67 -9.92 -14.30
C VAL A 279 -11.25 -10.11 -12.83
N PRO A 280 -10.24 -10.95 -12.53
CA PRO A 280 -9.70 -11.07 -11.18
C PRO A 280 -9.19 -9.73 -10.63
N ILE A 281 -9.25 -9.54 -9.32
CA ILE A 281 -8.75 -8.34 -8.64
C ILE A 281 -7.26 -8.04 -8.91
N THR A 282 -6.46 -9.09 -9.15
CA THR A 282 -5.03 -8.98 -9.49
C THR A 282 -4.79 -8.28 -10.82
N PHE A 283 -5.83 -8.11 -11.67
CA PHE A 283 -5.77 -7.31 -12.88
C PHE A 283 -5.30 -5.87 -12.60
N LEU A 284 -5.60 -5.29 -11.43
CA LEU A 284 -5.20 -3.91 -11.10
C LEU A 284 -3.70 -3.66 -11.18
N HIS A 285 -2.86 -4.69 -11.03
CA HIS A 285 -1.40 -4.57 -11.17
C HIS A 285 -0.94 -4.43 -12.63
N LYS A 286 -1.80 -4.84 -13.58
CA LYS A 286 -1.61 -4.72 -15.04
C LYS A 286 -2.55 -3.67 -15.66
N PHE A 287 -3.22 -2.88 -14.83
CA PHE A 287 -4.19 -1.92 -15.31
C PHE A 287 -3.51 -0.73 -15.97
N ASN A 288 -3.75 -0.59 -17.28
CA ASN A 288 -3.44 0.61 -18.04
C ASN A 288 -4.75 1.38 -18.33
N PRO A 289 -4.92 2.62 -17.83
CA PRO A 289 -6.13 3.41 -18.04
C PRO A 289 -6.37 3.81 -19.51
N ASP A 290 -5.34 3.79 -20.35
CA ASP A 290 -5.48 4.07 -21.79
C ASP A 290 -5.94 2.83 -22.57
N GLN A 291 -5.74 1.62 -22.02
CA GLN A 291 -6.19 0.36 -22.61
C GLN A 291 -7.57 -0.05 -22.06
N PHE A 292 -7.83 0.17 -20.77
CA PHE A 292 -9.06 -0.27 -20.11
C PHE A 292 -9.76 0.83 -19.33
N GLU A 293 -11.08 0.69 -19.21
CA GLU A 293 -11.93 1.43 -18.28
C GLU A 293 -12.25 0.54 -17.08
N LEU A 294 -12.17 1.08 -15.85
CA LEU A 294 -12.71 0.43 -14.66
C LEU A 294 -14.16 0.88 -14.44
N ILE A 295 -15.09 -0.07 -14.43
CA ILE A 295 -16.54 0.20 -14.38
C ILE A 295 -17.05 0.14 -12.93
N LYS A 296 -16.95 -1.04 -12.32
CA LYS A 296 -17.53 -1.34 -10.99
C LYS A 296 -16.75 -2.46 -10.32
N PHE A 297 -16.86 -2.55 -8.99
CA PHE A 297 -16.29 -3.63 -8.21
C PHE A 297 -17.39 -4.55 -7.68
N ARG A 298 -17.25 -5.86 -7.93
CA ARG A 298 -17.99 -7.00 -7.35
C ARG A 298 -19.50 -7.06 -7.57
N LYS A 299 -20.19 -5.94 -7.78
CA LYS A 299 -21.64 -5.83 -7.72
C LYS A 299 -22.31 -5.81 -9.09
N GLY A 300 -23.44 -6.53 -9.23
CA GLY A 300 -24.33 -6.48 -10.38
C GLY A 300 -25.24 -5.24 -10.36
N ASN A 301 -26.24 -5.24 -11.24
CA ASN A 301 -27.24 -4.17 -11.35
C ASN A 301 -28.23 -4.15 -10.16
N ASP A 302 -28.37 -5.28 -9.48
CA ASP A 302 -29.23 -5.47 -8.30
C ASP A 302 -28.50 -5.20 -6.96
N GLU A 303 -27.28 -4.64 -7.01
CA GLU A 303 -26.39 -4.42 -5.86
C GLU A 303 -25.99 -5.70 -5.08
N LYS A 304 -26.35 -6.88 -5.59
CA LYS A 304 -25.82 -8.15 -5.12
C LYS A 304 -24.49 -8.44 -5.79
N ASP A 305 -23.77 -9.40 -5.24
CA ASP A 305 -22.54 -9.85 -5.87
C ASP A 305 -22.85 -10.42 -7.25
N LEU A 306 -21.94 -10.18 -8.19
CA LEU A 306 -22.01 -10.79 -9.52
C LEU A 306 -22.18 -12.30 -9.38
N SER A 307 -23.06 -12.90 -10.16
CA SER A 307 -23.27 -14.35 -10.17
C SER A 307 -23.21 -14.91 -11.58
N VAL A 308 -22.72 -16.14 -11.70
CA VAL A 308 -22.69 -16.92 -12.94
C VAL A 308 -23.34 -18.26 -12.63
N ASN A 309 -24.44 -18.59 -13.30
CA ASN A 309 -25.20 -19.81 -13.07
C ASN A 309 -25.58 -19.98 -11.58
N GLY A 310 -26.00 -18.90 -10.93
CA GLY A 310 -26.40 -18.88 -9.52
C GLY A 310 -25.25 -18.94 -8.51
N LYS A 311 -23.97 -18.92 -8.96
CA LYS A 311 -22.79 -18.94 -8.07
C LYS A 311 -22.05 -17.62 -8.13
N CYS A 312 -21.64 -17.11 -6.96
CA CYS A 312 -20.81 -15.91 -6.87
C CYS A 312 -19.33 -16.28 -7.11
N PRO A 313 -18.69 -15.87 -8.22
CA PRO A 313 -17.24 -15.97 -8.34
C PRO A 313 -16.54 -15.14 -7.25
N TYR A 314 -15.28 -15.48 -6.98
CA TYR A 314 -14.43 -14.62 -6.14
C TYR A 314 -14.32 -13.20 -6.74
N PHE A 315 -14.16 -12.19 -5.88
CA PHE A 315 -14.33 -10.77 -6.21
C PHE A 315 -13.80 -10.38 -7.60
N ARG A 316 -14.70 -9.86 -8.44
CA ARG A 316 -14.42 -9.41 -9.81
C ARG A 316 -14.40 -7.89 -9.91
N ILE A 317 -13.54 -7.39 -10.78
CA ILE A 317 -13.55 -6.00 -11.23
C ILE A 317 -14.15 -5.99 -12.62
N LEU A 318 -15.19 -5.20 -12.84
CA LEU A 318 -15.77 -4.99 -14.16
C LEU A 318 -14.93 -3.98 -14.91
N ILE A 319 -14.47 -4.37 -16.10
CA ILE A 319 -13.65 -3.55 -16.99
C ILE A 319 -14.25 -3.52 -18.40
N ARG A 320 -13.86 -2.51 -19.19
CA ARG A 320 -14.14 -2.46 -20.63
C ARG A 320 -12.85 -2.15 -21.39
N ASN A 321 -12.62 -2.83 -22.51
CA ASN A 321 -11.50 -2.51 -23.39
C ASN A 321 -11.81 -1.22 -24.16
N ARG A 322 -10.93 -0.22 -24.07
CA ARG A 322 -11.06 1.06 -24.79
C ARG A 322 -10.63 0.98 -26.25
N ARG A 323 -9.81 -0.01 -26.60
CA ARG A 323 -9.12 -0.13 -27.89
C ARG A 323 -9.54 -1.39 -28.62
N ILE A 324 -10.84 -1.60 -28.79
CA ILE A 324 -11.36 -2.79 -29.47
C ILE A 324 -10.75 -2.82 -30.88
N GLN A 325 -9.99 -3.88 -31.15
CA GLN A 325 -9.51 -4.15 -32.50
C GLN A 325 -10.62 -4.85 -33.25
N ILE A 326 -11.57 -4.09 -33.79
CA ILE A 326 -12.52 -4.63 -34.75
C ILE A 326 -11.69 -4.88 -36.01
N LYS A 327 -11.48 -6.15 -36.36
CA LYS A 327 -11.11 -6.47 -37.74
C LYS A 327 -12.29 -6.04 -38.59
N SER A 328 -12.14 -4.95 -39.33
CA SER A 328 -12.92 -4.73 -40.54
C SER A 328 -12.75 -5.98 -41.40
N GLU A 329 -13.88 -6.62 -41.70
CA GLU A 329 -14.00 -7.90 -42.41
C GLU A 329 -13.20 -7.97 -43.71
#